data_AF-A0A1I1SHF5-F1
#
_entry.id   AF-A0A1I1SHF5-F1
#
_cell.length_a   1.000
_cell.length_b   1.000
_cell.length_c   1.000
_cell.angle_alpha   90.00
_cell.angle_beta   90.00
_cell.angle_gamma   90.00
#
_symmetry.space_group_name_H-M   'P 1'
#
loop_
_entity.id
_entity.type
_entity.pdbx_description
1 polymer ?
#
loop_
_entity_poly.entity_id
_entity_poly.type
_entity_poly.pdbx_seq_one_letter_code
_entity_poly.pdbx_strand_id
1 'polypeptide(L)'
;MHRFFLVAAFAFAAAFTLGACTAPEVESCEQFKEARAACDAKNGSDTSGEDKDANLCDSVDAECKEFYDCARQQECVEVGGVFRLDYAKICTMPEGKECTEIAAAGD
;
A
#
# COMPACT_ATOMS: atom_id res chain seq x y z
N MET A 1 27.62 -42.04 12.46
CA MET A 1 28.21 -41.65 11.16
C MET A 1 27.18 -40.83 10.41
N HIS A 2 27.61 -39.72 9.80
CA HIS A 2 26.85 -38.50 9.59
C HIS A 2 25.75 -38.62 8.52
N ARG A 3 24.59 -38.02 8.84
CA ARG A 3 23.40 -37.84 8.00
C ARG A 3 23.74 -36.93 6.81
N PHE A 4 23.52 -37.41 5.59
CA PHE A 4 23.62 -36.60 4.37
C PHE A 4 22.43 -35.64 4.28
N PHE A 5 22.66 -34.37 4.63
CA PHE A 5 21.75 -33.27 4.28
C PHE A 5 22.13 -32.78 2.87
N LEU A 6 21.29 -33.10 1.88
CA LEU A 6 21.33 -32.47 0.55
C LEU A 6 20.69 -31.09 0.66
N VAL A 7 21.51 -30.06 0.81
CA VAL A 7 21.08 -28.66 0.70
C VAL A 7 20.99 -28.34 -0.79
N ALA A 8 19.77 -28.27 -1.32
CA ALA A 8 19.50 -27.76 -2.65
C ALA A 8 19.81 -26.25 -2.68
N ALA A 9 21.00 -25.90 -3.15
CA ALA A 9 21.35 -24.52 -3.46
C ALA A 9 20.59 -24.10 -4.74
N PHE A 10 19.39 -23.55 -4.56
CA PHE A 10 18.73 -22.77 -5.61
C PHE A 10 19.53 -21.48 -5.82
N ALA A 11 20.48 -21.53 -6.74
CA ALA A 11 21.10 -20.34 -7.31
C ALA A 11 20.06 -19.67 -8.22
N PHE A 12 19.20 -18.82 -7.63
CA PHE A 12 18.39 -17.86 -8.39
C PHE A 12 19.33 -16.81 -8.96
N ALA A 13 19.79 -17.05 -10.19
CA ALA A 13 20.42 -16.03 -11.02
C ALA A 13 19.34 -15.02 -11.44
N ALA A 14 19.15 -13.98 -10.63
CA ALA A 14 18.37 -12.82 -11.04
C ALA A 14 19.20 -12.01 -12.05
N ALA A 15 18.89 -12.20 -13.32
CA ALA A 15 19.36 -11.32 -14.39
C ALA A 15 18.75 -9.92 -14.16
N PHE A 16 19.58 -8.97 -13.76
CA PHE A 16 19.25 -7.55 -13.77
C PHE A 16 19.16 -7.07 -15.22
N THR A 17 18.01 -7.30 -15.85
CA THR A 17 17.64 -6.58 -17.07
C THR A 17 17.13 -5.21 -16.67
N LEU A 18 17.83 -4.17 -17.13
CA LEU A 18 17.50 -2.76 -17.04
C LEU A 18 16.13 -2.47 -17.72
N GLY A 19 15.05 -2.77 -17.03
CA GLY A 19 13.83 -1.97 -17.05
C GLY A 19 13.73 -1.32 -15.68
N ALA A 20 13.30 -0.07 -15.60
CA ALA A 20 12.89 0.50 -14.32
C ALA A 20 11.63 -0.25 -13.85
N CYS A 21 11.81 -1.47 -13.34
CA CYS A 21 10.75 -2.22 -12.68
C CYS A 21 10.49 -1.48 -11.38
N THR A 22 9.39 -0.73 -11.34
CA THR A 22 8.85 -0.21 -10.09
C THR A 22 8.73 -1.37 -9.11
N ALA A 23 9.24 -1.19 -7.90
CA ALA A 23 9.15 -2.24 -6.89
C ALA A 23 7.66 -2.57 -6.65
N PRO A 24 7.27 -3.84 -6.49
CA PRO A 24 5.88 -4.24 -6.41
C PRO A 24 5.12 -3.57 -5.25
N GLU A 25 5.81 -3.21 -4.17
CA GLU A 25 5.29 -2.44 -3.05
C GLU A 25 4.98 -0.97 -3.42
N VAL A 26 5.80 -0.36 -4.29
CA VAL A 26 5.58 0.99 -4.82
C VAL A 26 4.40 0.96 -5.79
N GLU A 27 4.30 -0.06 -6.64
CA GLU A 27 3.16 -0.23 -7.54
C GLU A 27 1.84 -0.40 -6.76
N SER A 28 1.82 -1.24 -5.71
CA SER A 28 0.64 -1.39 -4.85
C SER A 28 0.27 -0.09 -4.14
N CYS A 29 1.27 0.67 -3.66
CA CYS A 29 1.06 1.96 -3.02
C CYS A 29 0.45 3.00 -3.97
N GLU A 30 0.96 3.13 -5.20
CA GLU A 30 0.42 4.08 -6.18
C GLU A 30 -1.04 3.72 -6.55
N GLN A 31 -1.35 2.44 -6.71
CA GLN A 31 -2.74 2.01 -6.93
C GLN A 31 -3.65 2.30 -5.74
N PHE A 32 -3.15 2.20 -4.51
CA PHE A 32 -3.88 2.62 -3.32
C PHE A 32 -4.14 4.14 -3.32
N LYS A 33 -3.14 4.96 -3.66
CA LYS A 33 -3.31 6.41 -3.80
C LYS A 33 -4.36 6.76 -4.85
N GLU A 34 -4.31 6.11 -6.00
CA GLU A 34 -5.31 6.32 -7.06
C GLU A 34 -6.72 5.96 -6.59
N ALA A 35 -6.90 4.83 -5.90
CA ALA A 35 -8.20 4.43 -5.36
C ALA A 35 -8.72 5.45 -4.33
N ARG A 36 -7.84 5.95 -3.45
CA ARG A 36 -8.19 6.96 -2.46
C ARG A 36 -8.51 8.31 -3.10
N ALA A 37 -7.71 8.77 -4.05
CA ALA A 37 -7.97 9.99 -4.82
C ALA A 37 -9.30 9.91 -5.58
N ALA A 38 -9.66 8.74 -6.11
CA ALA A 38 -10.96 8.52 -6.75
C ALA A 38 -12.13 8.61 -5.76
N CYS A 39 -11.95 8.19 -4.51
CA CYS A 39 -12.95 8.43 -3.46
C CYS A 39 -13.02 9.92 -3.09
N ASP A 40 -11.86 10.57 -2.91
CA ASP A 40 -11.78 11.96 -2.49
C ASP A 40 -12.34 12.92 -3.55
N ALA A 41 -12.22 12.57 -4.83
CA ALA A 41 -12.84 13.32 -5.94
C ALA A 41 -14.36 13.44 -5.81
N LYS A 42 -15.02 12.54 -5.07
CA LYS A 42 -16.48 12.62 -4.80
C LYS A 42 -16.84 13.73 -3.81
N ASN A 43 -15.87 14.21 -3.04
CA ASN A 43 -16.08 15.25 -2.02
C ASN A 43 -16.08 16.67 -2.60
N GLY A 44 -15.68 16.83 -3.86
CA GLY A 44 -15.48 18.13 -4.49
C GLY A 44 -14.06 18.67 -4.33
N SER A 45 -13.73 19.68 -5.13
CA SER A 45 -12.37 20.19 -5.33
C SER A 45 -11.70 20.80 -4.10
N ASP A 46 -12.46 21.13 -3.04
CA ASP A 46 -11.93 21.75 -1.82
C ASP A 46 -11.41 20.73 -0.79
N THR A 47 -11.54 19.45 -1.09
CA THR A 47 -11.22 18.33 -0.19
C THR A 47 -10.26 17.32 -0.79
N SER A 48 -9.75 17.55 -2.02
CA SER A 48 -8.78 16.63 -2.62
C SER A 48 -7.54 16.59 -1.74
N GLY A 49 -7.30 15.45 -1.12
CA GLY A 49 -6.15 15.19 -0.25
C GLY A 49 -4.85 15.06 -1.03
N GLU A 50 -4.65 15.84 -2.10
CA GLU A 50 -3.47 15.78 -2.98
C GLU A 50 -2.16 16.08 -2.24
N ASP A 51 -2.20 16.83 -1.13
CA ASP A 51 -1.04 17.16 -0.29
C ASP A 51 -0.74 16.09 0.76
N LYS A 52 -1.77 15.39 1.20
CA LYS A 52 -1.66 14.10 1.87
C LYS A 52 -1.16 13.12 0.80
N ASP A 53 -0.71 11.91 1.02
CA ASP A 53 -0.36 10.95 -0.05
C ASP A 53 0.77 11.32 -1.07
N ALA A 54 1.19 12.59 -1.20
CA ALA A 54 2.15 13.03 -2.23
C ALA A 54 3.47 12.26 -2.17
N ASN A 55 3.99 12.04 -0.96
CA ASN A 55 5.25 11.31 -0.72
C ASN A 55 5.06 9.90 -0.16
N LEU A 56 3.82 9.38 -0.10
CA LEU A 56 3.52 8.08 0.54
C LEU A 56 4.25 6.92 -0.13
N CYS A 57 4.48 7.01 -1.44
CA CYS A 57 5.09 5.94 -2.23
C CYS A 57 6.58 6.17 -2.56
N ASP A 58 7.19 7.26 -2.08
CA ASP A 58 8.61 7.55 -2.33
C ASP A 58 9.55 6.60 -1.55
N SER A 59 9.07 6.03 -0.44
CA SER A 59 9.82 5.06 0.37
C SER A 59 8.87 4.08 1.04
N VAL A 60 8.37 3.12 0.25
CA VAL A 60 7.43 2.11 0.74
C VAL A 60 8.13 0.99 1.50
N ASP A 61 7.73 0.75 2.74
CA ASP A 61 8.03 -0.48 3.45
C ASP A 61 7.39 -1.69 2.72
N ALA A 62 8.18 -2.71 2.41
CA ALA A 62 7.70 -3.92 1.72
C ALA A 62 6.55 -4.62 2.47
N GLU A 63 6.51 -4.49 3.79
CA GLU A 63 5.44 -5.01 4.66
C GLU A 63 4.09 -4.31 4.44
N CYS A 64 4.09 -3.08 3.91
CA CYS A 64 2.86 -2.35 3.58
C CYS A 64 2.19 -2.83 2.30
N LYS A 65 2.86 -3.65 1.48
CA LYS A 65 2.32 -4.11 0.20
C LYS A 65 0.97 -4.81 0.35
N GLU A 66 0.86 -5.75 1.29
CA GLU A 66 -0.38 -6.50 1.52
C GLU A 66 -1.52 -5.60 2.01
N PHE A 67 -1.18 -4.60 2.84
CA PHE A 67 -2.11 -3.57 3.26
C PHE A 67 -2.62 -2.78 2.06
N TYR A 68 -1.75 -2.29 1.18
CA TYR A 68 -2.15 -1.52 -0.02
C TYR A 68 -2.99 -2.34 -1.00
N ASP A 69 -2.59 -3.59 -1.25
CA ASP A 69 -3.33 -4.49 -2.12
C ASP A 69 -4.74 -4.77 -1.60
N CYS A 70 -4.90 -4.86 -0.28
CA CYS A 70 -6.22 -4.95 0.33
C CYS A 70 -6.96 -3.61 0.25
N ALA A 71 -6.32 -2.52 0.65
CA ALA A 71 -6.94 -1.22 0.83
C ALA A 71 -7.51 -0.67 -0.48
N ARG A 72 -6.77 -0.83 -1.60
CA ARG A 72 -7.24 -0.39 -2.93
C ARG A 72 -8.53 -1.08 -3.41
N GLN A 73 -8.89 -2.22 -2.83
CA GLN A 73 -10.08 -3.00 -3.21
C GLN A 73 -11.32 -2.63 -2.38
N GLN A 74 -11.15 -1.78 -1.38
CA GLN A 74 -12.23 -1.42 -0.45
C GLN A 74 -13.16 -0.40 -1.09
N GLU A 75 -14.38 -0.33 -0.57
CA GLU A 75 -15.38 0.59 -1.12
C GLU A 75 -15.12 2.03 -0.64
N CYS A 76 -15.55 3.01 -1.44
CA CYS A 76 -15.67 4.39 -0.99
C CYS A 76 -16.97 4.55 -0.18
N VAL A 77 -16.87 4.74 1.13
CA VAL A 77 -18.01 5.01 2.03
C VAL A 77 -18.09 6.49 2.39
N GLU A 78 -19.29 7.00 2.62
CA GLU A 78 -19.49 8.34 3.16
C GLU A 78 -19.46 8.30 4.70
N VAL A 79 -18.53 9.05 5.29
CA VAL A 79 -18.42 9.22 6.75
C VAL A 79 -18.49 10.71 7.07
N GLY A 80 -19.57 11.13 7.72
CA GLY A 80 -19.73 12.52 8.16
C GLY A 80 -19.77 13.53 7.00
N GLY A 81 -20.32 13.15 5.84
CA GLY A 81 -20.38 14.00 4.64
C GLY A 81 -19.13 13.97 3.77
N VAL A 82 -18.17 13.08 4.06
CA VAL A 82 -16.93 12.91 3.29
C VAL A 82 -16.78 11.45 2.87
N PHE A 83 -16.69 11.21 1.57
CA PHE A 83 -16.31 9.94 0.95
C PHE A 83 -14.86 9.60 1.24
N ARG A 84 -14.62 8.38 1.73
CA ARG A 84 -13.30 7.84 2.07
C ARG A 84 -13.26 6.35 1.75
N LEU A 85 -12.08 5.82 1.50
CA LEU A 85 -11.88 4.38 1.28
C LEU A 85 -11.98 3.62 2.62
N ASP A 86 -12.86 2.62 2.75
CA ASP A 86 -13.14 1.91 4.03
C ASP A 86 -12.17 0.75 4.32
N TYR A 87 -10.87 1.03 4.38
CA TYR A 87 -9.86 -0.02 4.61
C TYR A 87 -9.57 -0.34 6.07
N ALA A 88 -9.88 0.56 7.01
CA ALA A 88 -9.49 0.43 8.42
C ALA A 88 -10.12 -0.77 9.14
N LYS A 89 -11.25 -1.29 8.65
CA LYS A 89 -11.98 -2.42 9.26
C LYS A 89 -11.68 -3.77 8.62
N ILE A 90 -11.14 -3.76 7.40
CA ILE A 90 -11.03 -4.95 6.55
C ILE A 90 -9.56 -5.30 6.32
N CYS A 91 -8.72 -4.28 6.14
CA CYS A 91 -7.30 -4.46 5.86
C CYS A 91 -6.49 -4.38 7.14
N THR A 92 -5.55 -5.30 7.28
CA THR A 92 -4.66 -5.33 8.44
C THR A 92 -3.47 -4.42 8.18
N MET A 93 -3.33 -3.39 9.02
CA MET A 93 -2.12 -2.57 9.01
C MET A 93 -1.01 -3.31 9.76
N PRO A 94 0.17 -3.51 9.16
CA PRO A 94 1.27 -4.18 9.84
C PRO A 94 1.74 -3.40 11.08
N GLU A 95 2.06 -4.13 12.15
CA GLU A 95 2.45 -3.54 13.42
C GLU A 95 3.73 -2.71 13.30
N GLY A 96 3.71 -1.49 13.86
CA GLY A 96 4.88 -0.61 13.86
C GLY A 96 5.22 0.01 12.50
N LYS A 97 4.31 -0.06 11.52
CA LYS A 97 4.47 0.56 10.20
C LYS A 97 3.44 1.64 9.96
N GLU A 98 3.86 2.69 9.27
CA GLU A 98 3.01 3.81 8.87
C GLU A 98 2.72 3.69 7.38
N CYS A 99 1.93 2.66 7.03
CA CYS A 99 1.50 2.38 5.65
C CYS A 99 0.42 3.33 5.12
N THR A 100 -0.03 4.25 5.96
CA THR A 100 -0.81 5.41 5.54
C THR A 100 -0.20 6.60 6.22
N GLU A 101 -0.43 7.80 5.69
CA GLU A 101 -0.06 8.98 6.44
C GLU A 101 -0.70 8.96 7.81
N ILE A 102 0.07 9.41 8.81
CA ILE A 102 -0.33 9.60 10.19
C ILE A 102 -1.44 10.65 10.24
N ALA A 103 -2.65 10.25 9.90
CA ALA A 103 -3.86 10.86 10.36
C ALA A 103 -4.51 9.83 11.28
N ALA A 104 -4.07 9.84 12.55
CA ALA A 104 -4.96 9.50 13.63
C ALA A 104 -6.32 10.19 13.38
N ALA A 105 -7.41 9.42 13.32
CA ALA A 105 -8.73 9.79 13.86
C ALA A 105 -9.79 8.80 13.38
N GLY A 106 -9.96 7.74 14.17
CA GLY A 106 -11.21 7.03 14.33
C GLY A 106 -11.49 6.88 15.83
N ASP A 107 -11.54 8.01 16.54
CA ASP A 107 -12.29 8.18 17.79
C ASP A 107 -13.51 9.05 17.47
#